data_AF-A0A1W9PFL6-F1
#
_entry.id   AF-A0A1W9PFL6-F1
#
_cell.length_a   1.000
_cell.length_b   1.000
_cell.length_c   1.000
_cell.angle_alpha   90.00
_cell.angle_beta   90.00
_cell.angle_gamma   90.00
#
_symmetry.space_group_name_H-M   'P 1'
#
loop_
_entity.id
_entity.type
_entity.pdbx_description
1 polymer ?
#
loop_
_entity_poly.entity_id
_entity_poly.type
_entity_poly.pdbx_seq_one_letter_code
_entity_poly.pdbx_strand_id
1 'polypeptide(L)'
;TAPAQSILDEFELAKEEIKKDPQTAPIWVRRLDKYPIGFLKVCENTINLSQEIVENWLKTWMFKDDLEKDDKAKEIAEWLSKTNLHKTHNRPINMKEAKNKGLIIEALEDDNKLQDKVLSVFHAAMATHLFSNCVKFIENQNGQGAFLNVEVQIPQNK
;
A
#
# COMPACT_ATOMS: atom_id res chain seq x y z
N THR A 1 11.24 6.45 0.18
CA THR A 1 11.53 5.26 -0.64
C THR A 1 10.79 5.39 -1.96
N ALA A 2 11.36 4.95 -3.08
CA ALA A 2 10.71 5.02 -4.39
C ALA A 2 9.86 3.76 -4.65
N PRO A 3 8.73 3.84 -5.37
CA PRO A 3 7.94 2.67 -5.76
C PRO A 3 8.72 1.72 -6.67
N ALA A 4 8.50 0.41 -6.52
CA ALA A 4 9.12 -0.62 -7.37
C ALA A 4 8.83 -0.39 -8.86
N GLN A 5 7.60 -0.01 -9.21
CA GLN A 5 7.21 0.26 -10.60
C GLN A 5 8.03 1.41 -11.19
N SER A 6 8.25 2.49 -10.44
CA SER A 6 9.02 3.65 -10.92
C SER A 6 10.47 3.31 -11.23
N ILE A 7 11.05 2.32 -10.54
CA ILE A 7 12.41 1.84 -10.81
C ILE A 7 12.44 1.03 -12.12
N LEU A 8 11.43 0.19 -12.36
CA LEU A 8 11.31 -0.55 -13.62
C LEU A 8 11.07 0.40 -14.80
N ASP A 9 10.21 1.42 -14.62
CA ASP A 9 9.93 2.43 -15.64
C ASP A 9 11.19 3.26 -15.96
N GLU A 10 11.99 3.63 -14.95
CA GLU A 10 13.27 4.32 -15.13
C GLU A 10 14.26 3.45 -15.95
N PHE A 11 14.28 2.15 -15.70
CA PHE A 11 15.13 1.21 -16.44
C PHE A 11 14.67 1.03 -17.90
N GLU A 12 13.37 0.95 -18.16
CA GLU A 12 12.85 0.87 -19.54
C GLU A 12 13.08 2.18 -20.30
N LEU A 13 12.90 3.34 -19.66
CA LEU A 13 13.24 4.64 -20.24
C LEU A 13 14.72 4.70 -20.65
N ALA A 14 15.62 4.22 -19.79
CA ALA A 14 17.05 4.15 -20.11
C ALA A 14 17.32 3.32 -21.37
N LYS A 15 16.65 2.18 -21.52
CA LYS A 15 16.78 1.32 -22.71
C LYS A 15 16.27 2.03 -23.97
N GLU A 16 15.16 2.76 -23.87
CA GLU A 16 14.58 3.50 -25.00
C GLU A 16 15.47 4.66 -25.43
N GLU A 17 15.96 5.47 -24.49
CA GLU A 17 16.80 6.63 -24.79
C GLU A 17 18.16 6.23 -25.38
N ILE A 18 18.82 5.18 -24.84
CA ILE A 18 20.09 4.69 -25.39
C ILE A 18 19.93 4.16 -26.81
N LYS A 19 18.80 3.50 -27.11
CA LYS A 19 18.50 3.03 -28.47
C LYS A 19 18.28 4.18 -29.45
N LYS A 20 17.68 5.28 -28.98
CA LYS A 20 17.37 6.46 -29.79
C LYS A 20 18.59 7.34 -30.02
N ASP A 21 19.37 7.58 -28.98
CA ASP A 21 20.62 8.33 -29.01
C ASP A 21 21.67 7.64 -28.13
N PRO A 22 22.60 6.89 -28.76
CA PRO A 22 23.69 6.21 -28.04
C PRO A 22 24.58 7.16 -27.21
N GLN A 23 24.59 8.47 -27.47
CA GLN A 23 25.37 9.43 -26.69
C GLN A 23 24.83 9.61 -25.26
N THR A 24 23.58 9.20 -24.99
CA THR A 24 22.98 9.24 -23.64
C THR A 24 23.48 8.12 -22.72
N ALA A 25 24.13 7.08 -23.26
CA ALA A 25 24.55 5.90 -22.51
C ALA A 25 25.42 6.21 -21.27
N PRO A 26 26.40 7.13 -21.28
CA PRO A 26 27.21 7.42 -20.10
C PRO A 26 26.40 7.94 -18.91
N ILE A 27 25.31 8.68 -19.17
CA ILE A 27 24.41 9.21 -18.12
C ILE A 27 23.66 8.05 -17.46
N TRP A 28 23.07 7.18 -18.29
CA TRP A 28 22.28 6.04 -17.82
C TRP A 28 23.12 4.97 -17.15
N VAL A 29 24.30 4.63 -17.67
CA VAL A 29 25.22 3.68 -17.03
C VAL A 29 25.58 4.16 -15.62
N ARG A 30 25.98 5.42 -15.46
CA ARG A 30 26.29 5.98 -14.12
C ARG A 30 25.10 5.98 -13.17
N ARG A 31 23.87 6.12 -13.69
CA ARG A 31 22.65 6.05 -12.90
C ARG A 31 22.34 4.63 -12.45
N LEU A 32 22.39 3.66 -13.38
CA LEU A 32 22.07 2.26 -13.17
C LEU A 32 23.14 1.50 -12.38
N ASP A 33 24.41 1.91 -12.43
CA ASP A 33 25.50 1.36 -11.61
C ASP A 33 25.24 1.45 -10.11
N LYS A 34 24.32 2.32 -9.68
CA LYS A 34 23.91 2.45 -8.28
C LYS A 34 22.94 1.36 -7.83
N TYR A 35 22.36 0.60 -8.75
CA TYR A 35 21.42 -0.46 -8.41
C TYR A 35 22.17 -1.71 -7.94
N PRO A 36 21.79 -2.30 -6.80
CA PRO A 36 22.31 -3.60 -6.39
C PRO A 36 22.03 -4.69 -7.44
N ILE A 37 22.90 -5.70 -7.49
CA ILE A 37 22.68 -6.87 -8.34
C ILE A 37 21.35 -7.53 -7.97
N GLY A 38 20.55 -7.87 -9.00
CA GLY A 38 19.24 -8.51 -8.83
C GLY A 38 18.11 -7.55 -8.41
N PHE A 39 18.39 -6.26 -8.18
CA PHE A 39 17.41 -5.31 -7.65
C PHE A 39 16.18 -5.14 -8.54
N LEU A 40 16.34 -5.11 -9.87
CA LEU A 40 15.21 -5.05 -10.80
C LEU A 40 14.30 -6.27 -10.69
N LYS A 41 14.88 -7.47 -10.50
CA LYS A 41 14.10 -8.70 -10.30
C LYS A 41 13.34 -8.70 -8.99
N VAL A 42 13.93 -8.13 -7.93
CA VAL A 42 13.24 -7.91 -6.65
C VAL A 42 12.04 -6.97 -6.83
N CYS A 43 12.20 -5.89 -7.59
CA CYS A 43 11.11 -4.96 -7.91
C CYS A 43 9.96 -5.67 -8.63
N GLU A 44 10.28 -6.42 -9.70
CA GLU A 44 9.31 -7.20 -10.47
C GLU A 44 8.57 -8.22 -9.59
N ASN A 45 9.32 -9.02 -8.81
CA ASN A 45 8.74 -10.02 -7.93
C ASN A 45 7.85 -9.40 -6.84
N THR A 46 8.22 -8.23 -6.33
CA THR A 46 7.44 -7.53 -5.30
C THR A 46 6.11 -7.04 -5.85
N ILE A 47 6.10 -6.51 -7.08
CA ILE A 47 4.85 -6.10 -7.76
C ILE A 47 3.96 -7.32 -7.99
N ASN A 48 4.52 -8.40 -8.56
CA ASN A 48 3.78 -9.63 -8.83
C ASN A 48 3.19 -10.23 -7.55
N LEU A 49 3.99 -10.33 -6.49
CA LEU A 49 3.55 -10.85 -5.20
C LEU A 49 2.44 -9.99 -4.60
N SER A 50 2.55 -8.66 -4.68
CA SER A 50 1.51 -7.77 -4.15
C SER A 50 0.17 -7.97 -4.86
N GLN A 51 0.20 -8.17 -6.19
CA GLN A 51 -0.98 -8.45 -6.98
C GLN A 51 -1.57 -9.83 -6.65
N GLU A 52 -0.72 -10.87 -6.56
CA GLU A 52 -1.14 -12.24 -6.22
C GLU A 52 -1.82 -12.31 -4.84
N ILE A 53 -1.26 -11.63 -3.84
CA ILE A 53 -1.83 -11.59 -2.48
C ILE A 53 -3.22 -10.95 -2.50
N VAL A 54 -3.36 -9.80 -3.16
CA VAL A 54 -4.65 -9.08 -3.24
C VAL A 54 -5.68 -9.91 -4.00
N GLU A 55 -5.29 -10.50 -5.14
CA GLU A 55 -6.15 -11.39 -5.90
C GLU A 55 -6.63 -12.56 -5.03
N ASN A 56 -5.72 -13.22 -4.30
CA ASN A 56 -6.07 -14.33 -3.42
C ASN A 56 -7.02 -13.90 -2.29
N TRP A 57 -6.82 -12.74 -1.67
CA TRP A 57 -7.72 -12.23 -0.64
C TRP A 57 -9.11 -11.90 -1.17
N LEU A 58 -9.19 -11.29 -2.35
CA LEU A 58 -10.47 -10.99 -3.01
C LEU A 58 -11.24 -12.28 -3.28
N LYS A 59 -10.58 -13.32 -3.81
CA LYS A 59 -11.21 -14.64 -4.07
C LYS A 59 -11.63 -15.37 -2.81
N THR A 60 -10.77 -15.35 -1.79
CA THR A 60 -10.97 -16.13 -0.55
C THR A 60 -12.06 -15.53 0.33
N TRP A 61 -12.13 -14.21 0.38
CA TRP A 61 -12.98 -13.51 1.35
C TRP A 61 -14.10 -12.70 0.68
N MET A 62 -13.75 -11.69 -0.13
CA MET A 62 -14.74 -10.76 -0.68
C MET A 62 -15.70 -11.43 -1.65
N PHE A 63 -15.20 -12.26 -2.57
CA PHE A 63 -15.96 -12.93 -3.62
C PHE A 63 -16.11 -14.43 -3.35
N LYS A 64 -16.05 -14.85 -2.09
CA LYS A 64 -16.04 -16.26 -1.69
C LYS A 64 -17.14 -17.09 -2.38
N ASP A 65 -18.34 -16.53 -2.45
CA ASP A 65 -19.55 -17.18 -2.97
C ASP A 65 -19.94 -16.69 -4.39
N ASP A 66 -19.08 -15.91 -5.05
CA ASP A 66 -19.30 -15.43 -6.43
C ASP A 66 -18.78 -16.45 -7.45
N LEU A 67 -19.57 -16.75 -8.48
CA LEU A 67 -19.19 -17.68 -9.55
C LEU A 67 -18.08 -17.12 -10.45
N GLU A 68 -17.96 -15.79 -10.55
CA GLU A 68 -16.98 -15.08 -11.37
C GLU A 68 -15.80 -14.55 -10.54
N LYS A 69 -15.59 -15.09 -9.34
CA LYS A 69 -14.60 -14.58 -8.37
C LYS A 69 -13.18 -14.49 -8.93
N ASP A 70 -12.77 -15.44 -9.77
CA ASP A 70 -11.42 -15.48 -10.33
C ASP A 70 -11.17 -14.28 -11.27
N ASP A 71 -12.09 -14.03 -12.21
CA ASP A 71 -11.98 -12.93 -13.15
C ASP A 71 -12.12 -11.57 -12.45
N LYS A 72 -13.10 -11.43 -11.54
CA LYS A 72 -13.31 -10.20 -10.76
C LYS A 72 -12.10 -9.87 -9.88
N ALA A 73 -11.57 -10.85 -9.16
CA ALA A 73 -10.42 -10.64 -8.31
C ALA A 73 -9.18 -10.25 -9.11
N LYS A 74 -8.93 -10.89 -10.25
CA LYS A 74 -7.80 -10.59 -11.11
C LYS A 74 -7.89 -9.18 -11.68
N GLU A 75 -9.04 -8.79 -12.24
CA GLU A 75 -9.24 -7.44 -12.80
C GLU A 75 -9.03 -6.36 -11.72
N ILE A 76 -9.60 -6.57 -10.54
CA ILE A 76 -9.50 -5.61 -9.43
C ILE A 76 -8.07 -5.56 -8.88
N ALA A 77 -7.38 -6.69 -8.72
CA ALA A 77 -5.99 -6.72 -8.25
C ALA A 77 -5.05 -6.01 -9.24
N GLU A 78 -5.22 -6.23 -10.55
CA GLU A 78 -4.50 -5.49 -11.60
C GLU A 78 -4.82 -3.99 -11.56
N TRP A 79 -6.06 -3.62 -11.28
CA TRP A 79 -6.44 -2.22 -11.17
C TRP A 79 -5.82 -1.54 -9.93
N LEU A 80 -5.76 -2.24 -8.79
CA LEU A 80 -5.13 -1.74 -7.57
C LEU A 80 -3.60 -1.64 -7.71
N SER A 81 -2.96 -2.55 -8.46
CA SER A 81 -1.51 -2.56 -8.66
C SER A 81 -1.01 -1.55 -9.71
N LYS A 82 -1.91 -0.98 -10.53
CA LYS A 82 -1.56 -0.01 -11.59
C LYS A 82 -1.09 1.33 -11.03
N THR A 83 0.20 1.41 -10.73
CA THR A 83 0.88 2.60 -10.20
C THR A 83 0.72 3.83 -11.12
N ASN A 84 0.69 3.63 -12.44
CA ASN A 84 0.50 4.72 -13.42
C ASN A 84 -0.89 5.38 -13.34
N LEU A 85 -1.90 4.65 -12.85
CA LEU A 85 -3.25 5.18 -12.66
C LEU A 85 -3.35 5.97 -11.34
N HIS A 86 -2.80 5.41 -10.27
CA HIS A 86 -2.88 5.98 -8.93
C HIS A 86 -1.86 7.09 -8.68
N LYS A 87 -0.76 7.10 -9.44
CA LYS A 87 0.36 8.08 -9.49
C LYS A 87 1.16 8.24 -8.19
N THR A 88 0.50 8.18 -7.04
CA THR A 88 1.13 8.24 -5.72
C THR A 88 0.44 7.25 -4.78
N HIS A 89 1.22 6.63 -3.89
CA HIS A 89 0.69 5.72 -2.86
C HIS A 89 -0.28 6.43 -1.90
N ASN A 90 -0.17 7.75 -1.77
CA ASN A 90 -1.00 8.54 -0.85
C ASN A 90 -2.30 9.02 -1.50
N ARG A 91 -2.57 8.68 -2.76
CA ARG A 91 -3.85 9.03 -3.39
C ARG A 91 -4.94 8.09 -2.88
N PRO A 92 -5.94 8.60 -2.16
CA PRO A 92 -7.02 7.74 -1.68
C PRO A 92 -7.89 7.26 -2.84
N ILE A 93 -8.29 6.00 -2.76
CA ILE A 93 -9.36 5.44 -3.58
C ILE A 93 -10.67 5.73 -2.85
N ASN A 94 -11.54 6.52 -3.45
CA ASN A 94 -12.84 6.83 -2.84
C ASN A 94 -13.83 5.67 -3.02
N MET A 95 -14.84 5.62 -2.16
CA MET A 95 -15.86 4.57 -2.17
C MET A 95 -16.57 4.41 -3.52
N LYS A 96 -16.89 5.52 -4.20
CA LYS A 96 -17.58 5.46 -5.50
C LYS A 96 -16.71 4.78 -6.56
N GLU A 97 -15.44 5.14 -6.61
CA GLU A 97 -14.47 4.54 -7.52
C GLU A 97 -14.26 3.04 -7.24
N ALA A 98 -14.12 2.68 -5.96
CA ALA A 98 -14.03 1.29 -5.52
C ALA A 98 -15.27 0.47 -5.94
N LYS A 99 -16.48 0.98 -5.67
CA LYS A 99 -17.74 0.34 -6.07
C LYS A 99 -17.86 0.20 -7.58
N ASN A 100 -17.52 1.26 -8.34
CA ASN A 100 -17.53 1.24 -9.80
C ASN A 100 -16.57 0.19 -10.39
N LYS A 101 -15.52 -0.18 -9.64
CA LYS A 101 -14.58 -1.23 -10.02
C LYS A 101 -15.00 -2.63 -9.60
N GLY A 102 -16.13 -2.77 -8.91
CA GLY A 102 -16.68 -4.06 -8.51
C GLY A 102 -16.30 -4.50 -7.09
N LEU A 103 -15.63 -3.66 -6.30
CA LEU A 103 -15.43 -3.95 -4.88
C LEU A 103 -16.76 -3.90 -4.13
N ILE A 104 -16.98 -4.88 -3.26
CA ILE A 104 -18.13 -4.92 -2.35
C ILE A 104 -17.81 -4.00 -1.17
N ILE A 105 -18.45 -2.83 -1.14
CA ILE A 105 -18.21 -1.79 -0.13
C ILE A 105 -19.53 -1.43 0.57
N GLU A 106 -19.54 -1.58 1.89
CA GLU A 106 -20.60 -1.10 2.78
C GLU A 106 -20.15 0.24 3.39
N ALA A 107 -21.00 1.26 3.32
CA ALA A 107 -20.68 2.54 3.94
C ALA A 107 -20.91 2.43 5.45
N LEU A 108 -19.94 2.87 6.24
CA LEU A 108 -20.05 2.83 7.70
C LEU A 108 -21.24 3.65 8.20
N GLU A 109 -21.54 4.73 7.48
CA GLU A 109 -22.64 5.66 7.72
C GLU A 109 -24.03 5.04 7.55
N ASP A 110 -24.14 3.90 6.87
CA ASP A 110 -25.42 3.23 6.65
C ASP A 110 -25.93 2.47 7.91
N ASP A 111 -25.05 2.20 8.89
CA ASP A 111 -25.40 1.60 10.19
C ASP A 111 -24.83 2.42 11.36
N ASN A 112 -25.69 3.26 11.95
CA ASN A 112 -25.34 4.10 13.09
C ASN A 112 -24.79 3.32 14.30
N LYS A 113 -25.27 2.09 14.54
CA LYS A 113 -24.83 1.28 15.69
C LYS A 113 -23.44 0.71 15.45
N LEU A 114 -23.16 0.27 14.23
CA LEU A 114 -21.81 -0.15 13.83
C LEU A 114 -20.86 1.04 13.86
N GLN A 115 -21.28 2.18 13.30
CA GLN A 115 -20.50 3.41 13.28
C GLN A 115 -20.08 3.86 14.68
N ASP A 116 -21.02 3.94 15.62
CA ASP A 116 -20.75 4.33 17.00
C ASP A 116 -19.71 3.43 17.69
N LYS A 117 -19.81 2.11 17.47
CA LYS A 117 -18.85 1.13 18.00
C LYS A 117 -17.46 1.29 17.39
N VAL A 118 -17.36 1.45 16.07
CA VAL A 118 -16.08 1.61 15.37
C VAL A 118 -15.41 2.93 15.78
N LEU A 119 -16.18 4.03 15.82
CA LEU A 119 -15.67 5.33 16.22
C LEU A 119 -15.24 5.36 17.69
N SER A 120 -15.92 4.62 18.57
CA SER A 120 -15.49 4.48 19.96
C SER A 120 -14.09 3.86 20.08
N VAL A 121 -13.82 2.79 19.32
CA VAL A 121 -12.49 2.14 19.28
C VAL A 121 -11.45 3.10 18.66
N PHE A 122 -11.80 3.79 17.57
CA PHE A 122 -10.93 4.77 16.94
C PHE A 122 -10.57 5.92 17.90
N HIS A 123 -11.54 6.50 18.61
CA HIS A 123 -11.32 7.57 19.56
C HIS A 123 -10.50 7.12 20.77
N ALA A 124 -10.72 5.91 21.28
CA ALA A 124 -9.88 5.33 22.32
C ALA A 124 -8.43 5.17 21.83
N ALA A 125 -8.22 4.66 20.61
CA ALA A 125 -6.90 4.53 20.02
C ALA A 125 -6.19 5.88 19.81
N MET A 126 -6.93 6.90 19.37
CA MET A 126 -6.43 8.27 19.23
C MET A 126 -6.07 8.88 20.58
N ALA A 127 -6.92 8.71 21.60
CA ALA A 127 -6.65 9.18 22.95
C ALA A 127 -5.37 8.54 23.52
N THR A 128 -5.15 7.23 23.30
CA THR A 128 -3.92 6.55 23.69
C THR A 128 -2.69 7.20 23.04
N HIS A 129 -2.71 7.47 21.74
CA HIS A 129 -1.57 8.12 21.07
C HIS A 129 -1.38 9.59 21.50
N LEU A 130 -2.46 10.32 21.79
CA LEU A 130 -2.40 11.74 22.13
C LEU A 130 -1.99 12.02 23.57
N PHE A 131 -2.42 11.17 24.51
CA PHE A 131 -2.28 11.41 25.94
C PHE A 131 -1.30 10.46 26.63
N SER A 132 -0.59 9.62 25.88
CA SER A 132 0.45 8.75 26.41
C SER A 132 1.71 8.80 25.56
N ASN A 133 2.79 8.18 26.05
CA ASN A 133 4.04 8.03 25.31
C ASN A 133 3.99 6.84 24.32
N CYS A 134 2.81 6.27 24.07
CA CYS A 134 2.65 5.13 23.20
C CYS A 134 2.71 5.56 21.72
N VAL A 135 3.68 5.02 20.98
CA VAL A 135 3.87 5.29 19.54
C VAL A 135 3.33 4.18 18.65
N LYS A 136 3.08 3.00 19.23
CA LYS A 136 2.52 1.84 18.56
C LYS A 136 1.94 0.90 19.60
N PHE A 137 0.76 0.36 19.34
CA PHE A 137 0.22 -0.74 20.11
C PHE A 137 -0.56 -1.72 19.24
N ILE A 138 -0.72 -2.93 19.75
CA ILE A 138 -1.58 -3.98 19.19
C ILE A 138 -2.39 -4.52 20.36
N GLU A 139 -3.71 -4.52 20.25
CA GLU A 139 -4.62 -4.98 21.30
C GLU A 139 -5.75 -5.80 20.68
N ASN A 140 -6.35 -6.71 21.46
CA ASN A 140 -7.52 -7.49 21.06
C ASN A 140 -8.65 -7.45 22.11
N GLN A 141 -9.80 -7.99 21.73
CA GLN A 141 -11.02 -8.03 22.55
C GLN A 141 -10.90 -8.86 23.84
N ASN A 142 -9.83 -9.64 24.00
CA ASN A 142 -9.59 -10.45 25.20
C ASN A 142 -8.78 -9.70 26.27
N GLY A 143 -8.56 -8.39 26.10
CA GLY A 143 -7.76 -7.56 27.00
C GLY A 143 -6.26 -7.85 26.91
N GLN A 144 -5.81 -8.47 25.82
CA GLN A 144 -4.39 -8.70 25.58
C GLN A 144 -3.86 -7.63 24.63
N GLY A 145 -2.77 -6.98 25.02
CA GLY A 145 -2.13 -5.99 24.17
C GLY A 145 -0.63 -5.84 24.42
N ALA A 146 0.07 -5.38 23.40
CA ALA A 146 1.48 -5.01 23.42
C ALA A 146 1.61 -3.53 23.06
N PHE A 147 2.29 -2.76 23.91
CA PHE A 147 2.42 -1.31 23.79
C PHE A 147 3.90 -0.93 23.72
N LEU A 148 4.26 -0.18 22.69
CA LEU A 148 5.58 0.42 22.54
C LEU A 148 5.51 1.88 23.01
N ASN A 149 6.15 2.15 24.14
CA ASN A 149 6.27 3.49 24.69
C ASN A 149 7.66 4.06 24.41
N VAL A 150 7.73 5.33 24.04
CA VAL A 150 8.99 6.04 23.82
C VAL A 150 9.03 7.25 24.74
N GLU A 151 9.99 7.27 25.67
CA GLU A 151 10.27 8.44 26.47
C GLU A 151 11.13 9.41 25.65
N VAL A 152 10.57 10.58 25.32
CA VAL A 152 11.33 11.65 24.67
C VAL A 152 11.95 12.53 25.75
N GLN A 153 13.25 12.40 25.96
CA GLN A 153 14.00 13.33 26.79
C GLN A 153 14.31 14.59 25.96
N ILE A 154 13.73 15.72 26.34
CA ILE A 154 14.10 17.02 25.77
C ILE A 154 15.38 17.48 26.48
N PRO A 155 16.52 17.60 25.81
CA PRO A 155 17.74 18.09 26.46
C PRO A 155 17.50 19.51 26.96
N GLN A 156 17.71 19.73 28.26
CA GLN A 156 17.71 21.07 28.83
C GLN A 156 18.98 21.79 28.34
N ASN A 157 18.81 22.85 27.56
CA ASN A 157 19.91 23.74 27.22
C ASN A 157 20.51 24.29 28.53
N LYS A 158 21.78 23.97 28.79
CA LYS A 158 22.59 24.64 29.82
C LYS A 158 23.08 25.98 29.31
#